data_AF-A0A662KTL0-F1
#
_entry.id   AF-A0A662KTL0-F1
#
_cell.length_a   1.000
_cell.length_b   1.000
_cell.length_c   1.000
_cell.angle_alpha   90.00
_cell.angle_beta   90.00
_cell.angle_gamma   90.00
#
_symmetry.space_group_name_H-M   'P 1'
#
loop_
_entity.id
_entity.type
_entity.pdbx_description
1 polymer ?
#
loop_
_entity_poly.entity_id
_entity_poly.type
_entity_poly.pdbx_seq_one_letter_code
_entity_poly.pdbx_strand_id
1 'polypeptide(L)' 'EAFGPYMEELVLEVPKEAFRPGAKLEKGSRIRINTPSGKVFYGIISEVKDDTVILDLNHPLAGKKIILTITVISIGE' A
#
# COMPACT_ATOMS: atom_id res chain seq x y z
N GLU A 1 12.14 3.78 14.05
CA GLU A 1 12.01 2.83 12.94
C GLU A 1 11.16 3.47 11.83
N ALA A 2 11.61 3.44 10.58
CA ALA A 2 11.09 4.36 9.56
C ALA A 2 9.70 4.00 9.01
N PHE A 3 9.45 2.71 8.71
CA PHE A 3 8.22 2.27 8.03
C PHE A 3 7.58 1.01 8.64
N GLY A 4 8.09 0.54 9.79
CA GLY A 4 7.58 -0.62 10.50
C GLY A 4 7.90 -1.98 9.85
N PRO A 5 7.61 -3.08 10.56
CA PRO A 5 7.66 -4.42 10.00
C PRO A 5 6.57 -4.60 8.93
N TYR A 6 6.79 -5.52 7.99
CA TYR A 6 5.71 -5.98 7.13
C TYR A 6 4.71 -6.76 7.98
N MET A 7 3.46 -6.35 7.92
CA MET A 7 2.37 -6.90 8.71
C MET A 7 1.47 -7.71 7.78
N GLU A 8 1.47 -9.03 7.93
CA GLU A 8 0.62 -9.92 7.13
C GLU A 8 -0.86 -9.66 7.36
N GLU A 9 -1.24 -9.16 8.55
CA GLU A 9 -2.59 -8.71 8.89
C GLU A 9 -3.09 -7.51 8.05
N LEU A 10 -2.17 -6.78 7.42
CA LEU A 10 -2.51 -5.67 6.50
C LEU A 10 -2.70 -6.14 5.05
N VAL A 11 -2.60 -7.45 4.80
CA VAL A 11 -2.94 -8.08 3.53
C VAL A 11 -4.38 -8.57 3.61
N LEU A 12 -5.28 -7.91 2.89
CA LEU A 12 -6.72 -8.16 2.96
C LEU A 12 -7.22 -8.77 1.65
N GLU A 13 -8.06 -9.79 1.77
CA GLU A 13 -8.83 -10.31 0.64
C GLU A 13 -10.15 -9.56 0.54
N VAL A 14 -10.36 -8.89 -0.59
CA VAL A 14 -11.53 -8.03 -0.82
C VAL A 14 -12.29 -8.54 -2.05
N PRO A 15 -13.61 -8.72 -1.98
CA PRO A 15 -14.41 -9.09 -3.15
C PRO A 15 -14.38 -7.99 -4.20
N LYS A 16 -14.32 -8.37 -5.48
CA LYS A 16 -14.29 -7.41 -6.61
C LYS A 16 -15.51 -6.49 -6.63
N GLU A 17 -16.63 -6.95 -6.09
CA GLU A 17 -17.89 -6.21 -5.95
C GLU A 17 -17.77 -4.98 -5.03
N ALA A 18 -16.84 -5.00 -4.07
CA ALA A 18 -16.59 -3.86 -3.19
C ALA A 18 -15.90 -2.69 -3.92
N PHE A 19 -15.35 -2.94 -5.11
CA PHE A 19 -14.71 -1.93 -5.94
C PHE A 19 -15.72 -1.28 -6.89
N ARG A 20 -15.49 -0.01 -7.22
CA ARG A 20 -16.35 0.71 -8.15
C ARG A 20 -16.25 0.07 -9.55
N PRO A 21 -17.36 -0.03 -10.30
CA PRO A 21 -17.33 -0.49 -11.68
C PRO A 21 -16.39 0.40 -12.50
N GLY A 22 -15.39 -0.20 -13.15
CA GLY A 22 -14.34 0.48 -13.90
C GLY A 22 -13.00 0.66 -13.16
N ALA A 23 -12.88 0.20 -11.92
CA ALA A 23 -11.58 0.10 -11.27
C ALA A 23 -10.67 -0.91 -12.01
N LYS A 24 -9.42 -0.53 -12.31
CA LYS A 24 -8.42 -1.47 -12.84
C LYS A 24 -7.94 -2.38 -11.71
N LEU A 25 -8.50 -3.58 -11.65
CA LEU A 25 -8.13 -4.61 -10.69
C LEU A 25 -7.07 -5.53 -11.31
N GLU A 26 -5.86 -5.00 -11.46
CA GLU A 26 -4.71 -5.73 -12.00
C GLU A 26 -3.61 -5.80 -10.94
N LYS A 27 -2.83 -6.88 -10.93
CA LYS A 27 -1.68 -7.01 -10.02
C LYS A 27 -0.73 -5.81 -10.17
N GLY A 28 -0.35 -5.20 -9.06
CA GLY A 28 0.46 -3.97 -9.00
C GLY A 28 -0.34 -2.66 -9.08
N SER A 29 -1.65 -2.72 -9.34
CA SER A 29 -2.50 -1.52 -9.34
C SER A 29 -2.57 -0.89 -7.95
N ARG A 30 -2.53 0.44 -7.92
CA ARG A 30 -2.70 1.23 -6.69
C ARG A 30 -4.16 1.56 -6.48
N ILE A 31 -4.69 1.16 -5.33
CA ILE A 31 -6.06 1.47 -4.91
C ILE A 31 -6.01 2.58 -3.89
N ARG A 32 -6.80 3.63 -4.14
CA ARG A 32 -6.99 4.72 -3.19
C ARG A 32 -8.09 4.36 -2.20
N ILE A 33 -7.75 4.35 -0.91
CA ILE A 33 -8.66 4.06 0.18
C ILE A 33 -8.91 5.35 0.95
N ASN A 34 -10.16 5.77 0.97
CA ASN A 34 -10.58 6.94 1.71
C ASN A 34 -10.99 6.48 3.12
N THR A 35 -10.24 6.89 4.14
CA THR A 35 -10.62 6.57 5.54
C THR A 35 -11.58 7.60 6.10
N PRO A 36 -12.43 7.23 7.09
CA PRO A 36 -13.35 8.16 7.74
C PRO A 36 -12.66 9.35 8.43
N SER A 37 -11.39 9.19 8.80
CA SER A 37 -10.55 10.25 9.36
C SER A 37 -10.14 11.33 8.34
N GLY A 38 -10.58 11.24 7.07
CA GLY A 38 -10.19 12.15 5.99
C GLY A 38 -8.80 11.87 5.41
N LYS A 39 -8.07 10.88 5.94
CA LYS A 39 -6.76 10.47 5.42
C LYS A 39 -6.96 9.54 4.22
N VAL A 40 -6.15 9.77 3.19
CA VAL A 40 -6.08 8.93 2.00
C VAL A 40 -4.94 7.93 2.18
N PHE A 41 -5.26 6.65 2.10
CA PHE A 41 -4.29 5.57 2.07
C PHE A 41 -4.22 4.97 0.67
N TYR A 42 -3.08 4.36 0.36
CA TYR A 42 -2.87 3.65 -0.89
C TYR A 42 -2.57 2.19 -0.58
N GLY A 43 -3.38 1.28 -1.09
CA GLY A 43 -3.09 -0.14 -1.13
C GLY A 43 -2.57 -0.55 -2.50
N ILE A 44 -1.87 -1.67 -2.58
CA ILE A 44 -1.42 -2.27 -3.84
C ILE A 44 -2.10 -3.63 -3.99
N ILE A 45 -2.63 -3.93 -5.18
CA ILE A 45 -3.13 -5.26 -5.48
C ILE A 45 -1.94 -6.21 -5.61
N SER A 46 -1.77 -7.11 -4.64
CA SER A 46 -0.72 -8.12 -4.68
C SER A 46 -1.08 -9.29 -5.59
N GLU A 47 -2.37 -9.62 -5.65
CA GLU A 47 -2.90 -10.73 -6.44
C GLU A 47 -4.37 -10.49 -6.84
N VAL A 48 -4.76 -11.03 -7.98
CA VAL A 48 -6.15 -10.99 -8.49
C VAL A 48 -6.62 -12.43 -8.66
N LYS A 49 -7.67 -12.82 -7.94
CA LYS A 49 -8.35 -14.10 -8.07
C LYS A 49 -9.60 -13.93 -8.94
N ASP A 50 -10.40 -14.99 -9.11
CA ASP A 50 -11.61 -14.95 -9.94
C ASP A 50 -12.67 -13.98 -9.41
N ASP A 51 -13.03 -14.08 -8.12
CA ASP A 51 -14.07 -13.24 -7.49
C ASP A 51 -13.52 -12.20 -6.50
N THR A 52 -12.28 -12.39 -6.05
CA THR A 52 -11.64 -11.56 -5.01
C THR A 52 -10.30 -11.01 -5.49
N VAL A 53 -9.78 -10.01 -4.77
CA VAL A 53 -8.44 -9.46 -4.97
C VAL A 53 -7.73 -9.39 -3.62
N ILE A 54 -6.44 -9.65 -3.63
CA ILE A 54 -5.57 -9.50 -2.46
C ILE A 54 -4.97 -8.10 -2.48
N LEU A 55 -5.34 -7.31 -1.48
CA LEU A 55 -4.93 -5.93 -1.31
C LEU A 55 -3.92 -5.82 -0.18
N ASP A 56 -2.72 -5.34 -0.50
CA ASP A 56 -1.66 -5.07 0.48
C ASP A 56 -1.71 -3.61 0.91
N LEU A 57 -1.97 -3.37 2.20
CA LEU A 57 -2.02 -2.05 2.82
C LEU A 57 -0.71 -1.66 3.53
N ASN A 58 0.31 -2.52 3.47
CA ASN A 58 1.60 -2.22 4.05
C ASN A 58 2.22 -0.99 3.37
N HIS A 59 3.02 -0.25 4.14
CA HIS A 59 3.85 0.79 3.55
C HIS A 59 4.76 0.16 2.48
N PRO A 60 5.00 0.80 1.32
CA PRO A 60 5.85 0.24 0.26
C PRO A 60 7.28 -0.17 0.69
N LEU A 61 7.72 0.36 1.84
CA LEU A 61 9.03 0.14 2.43
C LEU A 61 8.96 -0.68 3.75
N ALA A 62 7.77 -1.12 4.17
CA ALA A 62 7.60 -1.96 5.35
C ALA A 62 8.31 -3.30 5.15
N GLY A 63 9.02 -3.76 6.19
CA GLY A 63 9.76 -5.04 6.17
C GLY A 63 10.96 -5.11 5.21
N LYS A 64 11.27 -4.04 4.46
CA LYS A 64 12.47 -4.00 3.63
C LYS A 64 13.65 -3.44 4.42
N LYS A 65 14.83 -4.06 4.30
CA LYS A 65 16.08 -3.48 4.80
C LYS A 65 16.40 -2.24 3.96
N ILE A 66 16.19 -1.07 4.54
CA ILE A 66 16.45 0.19 3.84
C ILE A 66 17.92 0.57 4.03
N ILE A 67 18.64 0.72 2.93
CA ILE A 67 19.97 1.33 2.90
C ILE A 67 19.78 2.74 2.34
N LEU A 68 19.82 3.74 3.22
CA LEU A 68 19.75 5.15 2.83
C LEU A 68 21.16 5.70 2.64
N THR A 69 21.43 6.25 1.47
CA THR A 69 22.61 7.09 1.25
C THR A 69 22.14 8.53 1.24
N ILE A 70 22.58 9.33 2.22
CA ILE A 70 22.16 10.72 2.39
C ILE A 70 23.36 11.60 2.09
N THR A 71 23.18 12.56 1.19
CA THR A 71 24.14 13.65 0.96
C THR A 71 23.58 14.93 1.55
N VAL A 72 24.22 15.44 2.61
CA VAL A 72 23.82 16.69 3.24
C VAL A 72 24.34 17.86 2.39
N ILE A 73 23.42 18.66 1.85
CA ILE A 73 23.71 19.77 0.93
C ILE A 73 23.90 21.11 1.65
N SER A 74 23.28 21.29 2.81
CA SER A 74 23.46 22.46 3.67
C SER A 74 22.85 22.18 5.05
N ILE A 75 23.37 22.86 6.07
CA ILE A 75 22.80 22.89 7.41
C ILE A 75 22.57 24.37 7.71
N GLY A 76 21.32 24.76 7.96
CA GLY A 76 20.97 26.12 8.37
C GLY A 76 21.22 26.34 9.87
N GLU A 77 21.48 27.59 10.25
CA GLU A 77 21.62 28.02 11.66
C GLU A 77 20.31 27.93 12.44
#